data_AF-A0AAV9PV72-F1
#
_entry.id   AF-A0AAV9PV72-F1
#
_cell.length_a   1.000
_cell.length_b   1.000
_cell.length_c   1.000
_cell.angle_alpha   90.00
_cell.angle_beta   90.00
_cell.angle_gamma   90.00
#
_symmetry.space_group_name_H-M   'P 1'
#
loop_
_entity.id
_entity.type
_entity.pdbx_description
1 polymer ?
#
loop_
_entity_poly.entity_id
_entity_poly.type
_entity_poly.pdbx_seq_one_letter_code
_entity_poly.pdbx_strand_id
1 'polypeptide(L)'
;MLGPIIRAEVGDTVKVVFRNMASHNHTMHPHGFRYAKSSEGLSDAMQMFDGNAVPPGGTWTYIWEAPERSGPGPLDPPGLAWTYHSDAAGTQDVFSGLVGASIIYRPGELAKHTLDVPAPPGSNLIEEVLTLFLIVDENQSYYIDDNTLNRTSISEGQLQVNRMDAGFRESNLKHSINGFMFGNLMGINLTVGTQAAWHVEALGNVVNAHTPHWHGNTLMWAQQRVDIISVLPAQTRSLVMMVDNPGSWAHHCQVLNHRDMGMISMYTAG
;
A
#
# COMPACT_ATOMS: atom_id res chain seq x y z
N MET A 1 -2.38 -2.87 -8.19
CA MET A 1 -3.14 -3.67 -7.20
C MET A 1 -3.71 -2.79 -6.10
N LEU A 2 -2.93 -1.83 -5.59
CA LEU A 2 -3.36 -0.93 -4.53
C LEU A 2 -4.70 -0.22 -4.86
N GLY A 3 -5.56 -0.10 -3.85
CA GLY A 3 -6.79 0.70 -3.93
C GLY A 3 -6.52 2.20 -4.14
N PRO A 4 -7.57 3.00 -4.41
CA PRO A 4 -7.42 4.44 -4.60
C PRO A 4 -6.87 5.12 -3.34
N ILE A 5 -5.99 6.10 -3.51
CA ILE A 5 -5.41 6.82 -2.38
C ILE A 5 -6.42 7.81 -1.82
N ILE A 6 -6.75 7.67 -0.55
CA ILE A 6 -7.63 8.61 0.17
C ILE A 6 -6.79 9.76 0.70
N ARG A 7 -7.09 10.99 0.29
CA ARG A 7 -6.34 12.18 0.71
C ARG A 7 -7.22 13.08 1.57
N ALA A 8 -6.71 13.57 2.68
CA ALA A 8 -7.43 14.47 3.59
C ALA A 8 -6.46 15.37 4.37
N GLU A 9 -6.91 16.53 4.83
CA GLU A 9 -6.15 17.37 5.75
C GLU A 9 -6.56 17.12 7.20
N VAL A 10 -5.69 17.49 8.14
CA VAL A 10 -6.08 17.57 9.55
C VAL A 10 -7.31 18.48 9.71
N GLY A 11 -8.33 17.96 10.38
CA GLY A 11 -9.63 18.60 10.58
C GLY A 11 -10.73 18.04 9.68
N ASP A 12 -10.38 17.33 8.60
CA ASP A 12 -11.36 16.76 7.69
C ASP A 12 -12.12 15.57 8.28
N THR A 13 -13.32 15.35 7.76
CA THR A 13 -14.09 14.12 7.95
C THR A 13 -14.24 13.43 6.59
N VAL A 14 -13.66 12.25 6.47
CA VAL A 14 -13.74 11.38 5.31
C VAL A 14 -14.95 10.47 5.44
N LYS A 15 -15.83 10.53 4.43
CA LYS A 15 -16.99 9.64 4.28
C LYS A 15 -16.72 8.65 3.16
N VAL A 16 -16.61 7.36 3.50
CA VAL A 16 -16.39 6.29 2.52
C VAL A 16 -17.67 5.48 2.35
N VAL A 17 -18.27 5.55 1.16
CA VAL A 17 -19.39 4.69 0.79
C VAL A 17 -18.83 3.45 0.11
N PHE A 18 -18.72 2.36 0.86
CA PHE A 18 -18.20 1.09 0.38
C PHE A 18 -19.33 0.19 -0.09
N ARG A 19 -19.24 -0.28 -1.34
CA ARG A 19 -20.14 -1.29 -1.90
C ARG A 19 -19.35 -2.55 -2.23
N ASN A 20 -19.72 -3.65 -1.62
CA ASN A 20 -19.06 -4.93 -1.85
C ASN A 20 -19.62 -5.58 -3.12
N MET A 21 -18.81 -5.65 -4.17
CA MET A 21 -19.15 -6.32 -5.44
C MET A 21 -18.43 -7.66 -5.62
N ALA A 22 -17.68 -8.12 -4.59
CA ALA A 22 -16.99 -9.39 -4.60
C ALA A 22 -17.91 -10.54 -4.15
N SER A 23 -17.37 -11.77 -4.11
CA SER A 23 -18.07 -12.98 -3.72
C SER A 23 -17.98 -13.32 -2.22
N HIS A 24 -17.18 -12.58 -1.45
CA HIS A 24 -16.96 -12.80 -0.02
C HIS A 24 -17.32 -11.56 0.78
N ASN A 25 -17.55 -11.73 2.09
CA ASN A 25 -17.74 -10.58 2.98
C ASN A 25 -16.43 -9.83 3.13
N HIS A 26 -16.47 -8.50 3.02
CA HIS A 26 -15.30 -7.64 3.17
C HIS A 26 -15.66 -6.38 3.96
N THR A 27 -14.64 -5.61 4.33
CA THR A 27 -14.79 -4.34 5.06
C THR A 27 -13.82 -3.28 4.54
N MET A 28 -13.84 -2.11 5.19
CA MET A 28 -12.79 -1.11 5.12
C MET A 28 -12.38 -0.75 6.55
N HIS A 29 -11.14 -1.09 6.93
CA HIS A 29 -10.51 -0.74 8.20
C HIS A 29 -9.39 0.28 7.95
N PRO A 30 -9.50 1.52 8.49
CA PRO A 30 -8.47 2.53 8.28
C PRO A 30 -7.44 2.57 9.43
N HIS A 31 -6.19 2.85 9.09
CA HIS A 31 -5.19 3.29 10.05
C HIS A 31 -5.10 4.83 10.06
N GLY A 32 -4.65 5.39 11.17
CA GLY A 32 -4.38 6.83 11.29
C GLY A 32 -5.60 7.71 11.55
N PHE A 33 -6.84 7.23 11.43
CA PHE A 33 -8.05 8.03 11.68
C PHE A 33 -8.63 7.87 13.09
N ARG A 34 -9.59 8.74 13.45
CA ARG A 34 -10.53 8.55 14.57
C ARG A 34 -11.88 8.13 14.00
N TYR A 35 -12.51 7.13 14.61
CA TYR A 35 -13.81 6.62 14.18
C TYR A 35 -14.61 6.05 15.36
N ALA A 36 -15.93 5.99 15.19
CA ALA A 36 -16.81 5.23 16.09
C ALA A 36 -16.73 3.73 15.79
N LYS A 37 -17.17 2.88 16.72
CA LYS A 37 -17.13 1.42 16.54
C LYS A 37 -17.90 0.91 15.31
N SER A 38 -18.99 1.57 14.93
CA SER A 38 -19.74 1.27 13.69
C SER A 38 -18.99 1.62 12.39
N SER A 39 -17.90 2.39 12.47
CA SER A 39 -17.04 2.77 11.35
C SER A 39 -15.63 2.16 11.44
N GLU A 40 -15.44 1.17 12.32
CA GLU A 40 -14.15 0.50 12.54
C GLU A 40 -13.80 -0.50 11.44
N GLY A 41 -14.76 -1.29 10.96
CA GLY A 41 -14.52 -2.25 9.87
C GLY A 41 -13.73 -3.50 10.26
N LEU A 42 -13.61 -3.81 11.55
CA LEU A 42 -12.89 -4.99 12.06
C LEU A 42 -13.86 -6.12 12.46
N SER A 43 -13.78 -7.29 11.85
CA SER A 43 -14.69 -8.42 12.12
C SER A 43 -14.55 -9.08 13.50
N ASP A 44 -13.46 -8.88 14.25
CA ASP A 44 -13.26 -9.45 15.60
C ASP A 44 -13.47 -8.42 16.72
N ALA A 45 -14.29 -7.40 16.44
CA ALA A 45 -14.64 -6.41 17.45
C ALA A 45 -15.58 -7.02 18.51
N MET A 46 -15.35 -6.70 19.80
CA MET A 46 -16.27 -7.08 20.89
C MET A 46 -17.73 -6.64 20.66
N GLN A 47 -17.95 -5.69 19.76
CA GLN A 47 -19.26 -5.21 19.33
C GLN A 47 -19.33 -5.22 17.81
N MET A 48 -20.26 -6.00 17.25
CA MET A 48 -20.45 -6.14 15.80
C MET A 48 -21.49 -5.15 15.28
N PHE A 49 -21.17 -4.52 14.16
CA PHE A 49 -22.06 -3.73 13.31
C PHE A 49 -22.01 -4.29 11.89
N ASP A 50 -22.99 -3.94 11.05
CA ASP A 50 -23.02 -4.44 9.65
C ASP A 50 -21.76 -4.05 8.85
N GLY A 51 -21.13 -2.92 9.20
CA GLY A 51 -19.86 -2.48 8.63
C GLY A 51 -18.65 -3.35 8.99
N ASN A 52 -18.78 -4.27 9.95
CA ASN A 52 -17.71 -5.19 10.32
C ASN A 52 -17.69 -6.45 9.43
N ALA A 53 -18.71 -6.69 8.60
CA ALA A 53 -18.73 -7.77 7.61
C ALA A 53 -19.76 -7.46 6.51
N VAL A 54 -19.39 -6.62 5.53
CA VAL A 54 -20.32 -6.20 4.48
C VAL A 54 -20.49 -7.35 3.47
N PRO A 55 -21.69 -7.94 3.32
CA PRO A 55 -21.89 -9.09 2.45
C PRO A 55 -21.80 -8.73 0.96
N PRO A 56 -21.63 -9.71 0.06
CA PRO A 56 -21.78 -9.52 -1.38
C PRO A 56 -23.05 -8.75 -1.75
N GLY A 57 -22.91 -7.70 -2.56
CA GLY A 57 -23.98 -6.78 -2.94
C GLY A 57 -24.35 -5.73 -1.88
N GLY A 58 -23.85 -5.87 -0.66
CA GLY A 58 -24.07 -4.95 0.46
C GLY A 58 -23.40 -3.59 0.27
N THR A 59 -23.86 -2.60 1.01
CA THR A 59 -23.27 -1.25 1.05
C THR A 59 -23.23 -0.76 2.47
N TRP A 60 -22.09 -0.19 2.87
CA TRP A 60 -21.91 0.44 4.17
C TRP A 60 -21.22 1.79 4.01
N THR A 61 -21.52 2.72 4.92
CA THR A 61 -20.86 4.02 4.94
C THR A 61 -20.03 4.17 6.20
N TYR A 62 -18.72 4.30 6.01
CA TYR A 62 -17.76 4.55 7.08
C TYR A 62 -17.51 6.05 7.23
N ILE A 63 -17.44 6.53 8.48
CA ILE A 63 -17.10 7.91 8.81
C ILE A 63 -15.81 7.95 9.61
N TRP A 64 -14.80 8.59 9.04
CA TRP A 64 -13.46 8.67 9.59
C TRP A 64 -13.05 10.12 9.73
N GLU A 65 -12.62 10.52 10.92
CA GLU A 65 -12.18 11.87 11.22
C GLU A 65 -10.65 11.90 11.24
N ALA A 66 -10.04 12.94 10.67
CA ALA A 66 -8.60 13.18 10.70
C ALA A 66 -8.25 14.25 11.76
N PRO A 67 -8.30 13.94 13.08
CA PRO A 67 -7.87 14.88 14.11
C PRO A 67 -6.38 15.22 13.99
N GLU A 68 -5.91 16.17 14.79
CA GLU A 68 -4.49 16.58 14.81
C GLU A 68 -3.51 15.41 14.96
N ARG A 69 -3.83 14.41 15.80
CA ARG A 69 -3.02 13.19 15.99
C ARG A 69 -2.92 12.27 14.76
N SER A 70 -3.73 12.51 13.73
CA SER A 70 -3.72 11.76 12.46
C SER A 70 -2.75 12.35 11.46
N GLY A 71 -2.43 13.63 11.61
CA GLY A 71 -1.56 14.36 10.70
C GLY A 71 -0.11 14.40 11.16
N PRO A 72 0.73 15.11 10.41
CA PRO A 72 2.16 15.19 10.69
C PRO A 72 2.48 15.97 11.96
N GLY A 73 3.37 15.41 12.80
CA GLY A 73 3.96 16.12 13.93
C GLY A 73 4.94 17.22 13.49
N PRO A 74 5.54 17.99 14.42
CA PRO A 74 6.36 19.16 14.08
C PRO A 74 7.60 18.87 13.20
N LEU A 75 8.10 17.63 13.24
CA LEU A 75 9.31 17.21 12.54
C LEU A 75 9.04 16.28 11.35
N ASP A 76 7.77 16.00 11.08
CA ASP A 76 7.35 15.13 9.98
C ASP A 76 7.25 15.92 8.65
N PRO A 77 7.25 15.24 7.49
CA PRO A 77 6.90 15.88 6.23
C PRO A 77 5.46 16.41 6.20
N PRO A 78 5.09 17.27 5.25
CA PRO A 78 3.74 17.85 5.14
C PRO A 78 2.58 16.85 5.01
N GLY A 79 2.85 15.61 4.59
CA GLY A 79 1.88 14.52 4.50
C GLY A 79 2.41 13.21 5.11
N LEU A 80 1.57 12.54 5.89
CA LEU A 80 1.84 11.20 6.42
C LEU A 80 0.95 10.16 5.74
N ALA A 81 1.55 9.08 5.26
CA ALA A 81 0.79 7.96 4.74
C ALA A 81 0.31 7.04 5.86
N TRP A 82 -0.89 6.51 5.73
CA TRP A 82 -1.44 5.41 6.50
C TRP A 82 -1.99 4.34 5.56
N THR A 83 -2.28 3.15 6.09
CA THR A 83 -2.91 2.08 5.32
C THR A 83 -4.42 2.06 5.55
N TYR A 84 -5.16 1.47 4.62
CA TYR A 84 -6.47 0.89 4.89
C TYR A 84 -6.55 -0.47 4.20
N HIS A 85 -7.30 -1.40 4.79
CA HIS A 85 -7.50 -2.71 4.20
C HIS A 85 -8.84 -3.31 4.64
N SER A 86 -9.28 -4.39 3.98
CA SER A 86 -10.36 -5.20 4.55
C SER A 86 -9.81 -6.01 5.73
N ASP A 87 -10.65 -6.20 6.74
CA ASP A 87 -10.34 -6.97 7.94
C ASP A 87 -11.55 -7.81 8.39
N ALA A 88 -12.21 -8.41 7.39
CA ALA A 88 -13.20 -9.46 7.58
C ALA A 88 -12.54 -10.81 7.87
N ALA A 89 -11.37 -11.05 7.24
CA ALA A 89 -10.56 -12.25 7.44
C ALA A 89 -9.05 -11.96 7.51
N GLY A 90 -8.66 -10.79 8.03
CA GLY A 90 -7.26 -10.42 8.26
C GLY A 90 -6.37 -10.57 7.03
N THR A 91 -5.33 -11.39 7.12
CA THR A 91 -4.34 -11.53 6.04
C THR A 91 -4.91 -12.12 4.76
N GLN A 92 -5.97 -12.94 4.82
CA GLN A 92 -6.60 -13.49 3.62
C GLN A 92 -7.23 -12.40 2.73
N ASP A 93 -7.84 -11.39 3.34
CA ASP A 93 -8.37 -10.22 2.62
C ASP A 93 -7.24 -9.44 1.91
N VAL A 94 -6.15 -9.17 2.65
CA VAL A 94 -4.99 -8.43 2.14
C VAL A 94 -4.33 -9.18 0.98
N PHE A 95 -4.09 -10.49 1.13
CA PHE A 95 -3.48 -11.30 0.07
C PHE A 95 -4.42 -11.56 -1.11
N SER A 96 -5.74 -11.36 -0.93
CA SER A 96 -6.71 -11.32 -2.02
C SER A 96 -6.78 -9.96 -2.72
N GLY A 97 -5.98 -8.98 -2.28
CA GLY A 97 -5.79 -7.68 -2.94
C GLY A 97 -6.51 -6.49 -2.30
N LEU A 98 -7.17 -6.67 -1.15
CA LEU A 98 -7.96 -5.61 -0.50
C LEU A 98 -7.11 -4.73 0.42
N VAL A 99 -6.22 -3.96 -0.19
CA VAL A 99 -5.31 -3.02 0.49
C VAL A 99 -5.22 -1.71 -0.28
N GLY A 100 -5.15 -0.60 0.44
CA GLY A 100 -4.94 0.73 -0.09
C GLY A 100 -4.28 1.63 0.95
N ALA A 101 -4.07 2.89 0.59
CA ALA A 101 -3.42 3.83 1.49
C ALA A 101 -4.19 5.15 1.57
N SER A 102 -3.97 5.88 2.65
CA SER A 102 -4.39 7.26 2.79
C SER A 102 -3.19 8.17 3.04
N ILE A 103 -3.31 9.44 2.70
CA ILE A 103 -2.33 10.46 3.05
C ILE A 103 -3.05 11.58 3.79
N ILE A 104 -2.58 11.87 5.01
CA ILE A 104 -3.10 12.94 5.86
C ILE A 104 -2.10 14.08 5.89
N TYR A 105 -2.54 15.23 5.42
CA TYR A 105 -1.73 16.42 5.27
C TYR A 105 -1.93 17.38 6.44
N ARG A 106 -0.96 18.26 6.68
CA ARG A 106 -1.22 19.47 7.46
C ARG A 106 -2.27 20.34 6.77
N PRO A 107 -3.00 21.19 7.53
CA PRO A 107 -3.97 22.10 6.93
C PRO A 107 -3.33 23.02 5.89
N GLY A 108 -3.92 23.09 4.69
CA GLY A 108 -3.48 23.89 3.56
C GLY A 108 -2.33 23.30 2.73
N GLU A 109 -1.89 22.07 2.99
CA GLU A 109 -0.81 21.40 2.24
C GLU A 109 -1.34 20.54 1.09
N LEU A 110 -2.54 19.96 1.18
CA LEU A 110 -3.05 18.99 0.20
C LEU A 110 -2.98 19.51 -1.24
N ALA A 111 -3.39 20.77 -1.45
CA ALA A 111 -3.43 21.40 -2.77
C ALA A 111 -2.04 21.66 -3.39
N LYS A 112 -0.96 21.51 -2.62
CA LYS A 112 0.42 21.72 -3.06
C LYS A 112 1.08 20.44 -3.58
N HIS A 113 0.34 19.33 -3.61
CA HIS A 113 0.92 18.01 -3.91
C HIS A 113 0.20 17.32 -5.08
N THR A 114 0.96 16.78 -6.03
CA THR A 114 0.47 15.91 -7.11
C THR A 114 0.82 14.46 -6.81
N LEU A 115 -0.15 13.55 -6.87
CA LEU A 115 0.07 12.13 -6.58
C LEU A 115 0.16 11.33 -7.86
N ASP A 116 1.24 10.56 -8.01
CA ASP A 116 1.54 9.67 -9.15
C ASP A 116 1.45 10.36 -10.53
N VAL A 117 1.53 11.69 -10.55
CA VAL A 117 1.55 12.51 -11.75
C VAL A 117 2.61 13.61 -11.62
N PRO A 118 3.42 13.85 -12.66
CA PRO A 118 4.40 14.92 -12.64
C PRO A 118 3.74 16.27 -12.41
N ALA A 119 4.42 17.12 -11.66
CA ALA A 119 4.01 18.50 -11.47
C ALA A 119 4.04 19.23 -12.82
N PRO A 120 3.10 20.15 -13.10
CA PRO A 120 3.18 20.99 -14.28
C PRO A 120 4.53 21.73 -14.35
N PRO A 121 5.16 21.84 -15.52
CA PRO A 121 6.45 22.53 -15.66
C PRO A 121 6.39 23.96 -15.11
N GLY A 122 7.36 24.31 -14.24
CA GLY A 122 7.44 25.62 -13.60
C GLY A 122 6.46 25.84 -12.44
N SER A 123 5.71 24.82 -12.03
CA SER A 123 4.93 24.87 -10.78
C SER A 123 5.81 24.57 -9.56
N ASN A 124 5.33 24.96 -8.38
CA ASN A 124 5.96 24.64 -7.09
C ASN A 124 5.25 23.47 -6.38
N LEU A 125 4.60 22.58 -7.15
CA LEU A 125 3.92 21.42 -6.58
C LEU A 125 4.92 20.33 -6.22
N ILE A 126 4.67 19.64 -5.11
CA ILE A 126 5.45 18.49 -4.64
C ILE A 126 4.87 17.24 -5.30
N GLU A 127 5.71 16.52 -6.04
CA GLU A 127 5.34 15.23 -6.61
C GLU A 127 5.38 14.16 -5.52
N GLU A 128 4.33 13.38 -5.40
CA GLU A 128 4.18 12.31 -4.43
C GLU A 128 4.10 10.97 -5.12
N VAL A 129 4.84 10.01 -4.57
CA VAL A 129 4.84 8.61 -5.01
C VAL A 129 4.47 7.75 -3.82
N LEU A 130 3.62 6.75 -4.05
CA LEU A 130 3.30 5.75 -3.03
C LEU A 130 3.62 4.34 -3.52
N THR A 131 4.42 3.62 -2.74
CA THR A 131 4.83 2.24 -3.03
C THR A 131 4.49 1.31 -1.87
N LEU A 132 3.62 0.34 -2.13
CA LEU A 132 3.34 -0.81 -1.30
C LEU A 132 4.33 -1.93 -1.62
N PHE A 133 5.15 -2.31 -0.64
CA PHE A 133 6.01 -3.49 -0.68
C PHE A 133 5.25 -4.66 -0.06
N LEU A 134 4.88 -5.64 -0.89
CA LEU A 134 4.10 -6.79 -0.44
C LEU A 134 4.50 -8.04 -1.22
N ILE A 135 4.88 -9.08 -0.49
CA ILE A 135 4.87 -10.46 -0.95
C ILE A 135 3.41 -10.90 -0.87
N VAL A 136 2.73 -10.89 -2.01
CA VAL A 136 1.34 -11.35 -2.10
C VAL A 136 1.37 -12.87 -2.06
N ASP A 137 0.96 -13.45 -0.93
CA ASP A 137 0.86 -14.89 -0.77
C ASP A 137 -0.47 -15.39 -1.34
N GLU A 138 -0.50 -15.66 -2.65
CA GLU A 138 -1.70 -16.14 -3.33
C GLU A 138 -2.19 -17.49 -2.78
N ASN A 139 -1.37 -18.25 -2.04
CA ASN A 139 -1.83 -19.47 -1.38
C ASN A 139 -2.89 -19.20 -0.31
N GLN A 140 -2.93 -17.97 0.23
CA GLN A 140 -3.90 -17.53 1.24
C GLN A 140 -5.07 -16.75 0.64
N SER A 141 -5.04 -16.45 -0.66
CA SER A 141 -6.10 -15.74 -1.37
C SER A 141 -7.40 -16.56 -1.35
N TYR A 142 -8.56 -15.89 -1.30
CA TYR A 142 -9.86 -16.53 -1.51
C TYR A 142 -9.93 -17.28 -2.84
N TYR A 143 -9.16 -16.82 -3.82
CA TYR A 143 -9.28 -17.22 -5.22
C TYR A 143 -8.26 -18.28 -5.63
N ILE A 144 -7.51 -18.87 -4.68
CA ILE A 144 -6.44 -19.84 -5.01
C ILE A 144 -6.95 -21.06 -5.77
N ASP A 145 -8.13 -21.60 -5.43
CA ASP A 145 -8.68 -22.77 -6.13
C ASP A 145 -9.10 -22.42 -7.55
N ASP A 146 -9.91 -21.37 -7.71
CA ASP A 146 -10.35 -20.89 -9.01
C ASP A 146 -9.16 -20.53 -9.90
N ASN A 147 -8.15 -19.85 -9.35
CA ASN A 147 -6.92 -19.53 -10.08
C ASN A 147 -6.17 -20.80 -10.50
N THR A 148 -6.06 -21.80 -9.61
CA THR A 148 -5.37 -23.05 -9.92
C THR A 148 -6.08 -23.82 -11.04
N LEU A 149 -7.39 -24.01 -10.91
CA LEU A 149 -8.20 -24.75 -11.89
C LEU A 149 -8.23 -24.06 -13.25
N ASN A 150 -8.29 -22.72 -13.27
CA ASN A 150 -8.43 -21.95 -14.52
C ASN A 150 -7.10 -21.60 -15.20
N ARG A 151 -5.96 -21.64 -14.48
CA ARG A 151 -4.66 -21.20 -15.01
C ARG A 151 -3.65 -22.34 -15.18
N THR A 152 -3.98 -23.55 -14.75
CA THR A 152 -3.08 -24.71 -14.81
C THR A 152 -3.79 -25.94 -15.36
N SER A 153 -3.06 -27.05 -15.47
CA SER A 153 -3.64 -28.37 -15.80
C SER A 153 -4.00 -29.21 -14.56
N ILE A 154 -3.95 -28.63 -13.36
CA ILE A 154 -4.29 -29.31 -12.11
C ILE A 154 -5.81 -29.47 -12.04
N SER A 155 -6.29 -30.69 -11.79
CA SER A 155 -7.71 -30.97 -11.60
C SER A 155 -8.16 -30.79 -10.14
N GLU A 156 -9.47 -30.69 -9.92
CA GLU A 156 -10.07 -30.54 -8.58
C GLU A 156 -9.60 -31.61 -7.59
N GLY A 157 -9.55 -32.87 -8.01
CA GLY A 157 -9.07 -33.99 -7.18
C GLY A 157 -7.59 -33.91 -6.80
N GLN A 158 -6.82 -33.02 -7.43
CA GLN A 158 -5.39 -32.83 -7.19
C GLN A 158 -5.05 -31.56 -6.40
N LEU A 159 -6.01 -30.67 -6.15
CA LEU A 159 -5.77 -29.38 -5.48
C LEU A 159 -5.08 -29.54 -4.13
N GLN A 160 -5.58 -30.45 -3.29
CA GLN A 160 -5.06 -30.64 -1.92
C GLN A 160 -3.61 -31.11 -1.91
N VAL A 161 -3.23 -32.02 -2.80
CA VAL A 161 -1.85 -32.52 -2.89
C VAL A 161 -0.92 -31.43 -3.42
N ASN A 162 -1.35 -30.68 -4.45
CA ASN A 162 -0.53 -29.60 -5.01
C ASN A 162 -0.35 -28.44 -4.03
N ARG A 163 -1.35 -28.09 -3.22
CA ARG A 163 -1.23 -27.06 -2.17
C ARG A 163 -0.16 -27.38 -1.13
N MET A 164 0.14 -28.66 -0.92
CA MET A 164 1.19 -29.09 0.01
C MET A 164 2.57 -29.14 -0.64
N ASP A 165 2.64 -29.10 -1.98
CA ASP A 165 3.90 -29.05 -2.70
C ASP A 165 4.64 -27.73 -2.40
N ALA A 166 5.96 -27.82 -2.19
CA ALA A 166 6.77 -26.66 -1.85
C ALA A 166 6.97 -25.74 -3.07
N GLY A 167 7.13 -26.33 -4.27
CA GLY A 167 7.29 -25.57 -5.51
C GLY A 167 6.02 -24.82 -5.89
N PHE A 168 4.86 -25.45 -5.73
CA PHE A 168 3.56 -24.81 -5.92
C PHE A 168 3.41 -23.59 -4.99
N ARG A 169 3.64 -23.78 -3.69
CA ARG A 169 3.52 -22.69 -2.70
C ARG A 169 4.48 -21.54 -2.99
N GLU A 170 5.74 -21.85 -3.27
CA GLU A 170 6.75 -20.83 -3.60
C GLU A 170 6.38 -20.07 -4.87
N SER A 171 5.88 -20.77 -5.90
CA SER A 171 5.48 -20.15 -7.16
C SER A 171 4.35 -19.13 -7.00
N ASN A 172 3.58 -19.23 -5.92
CA ASN A 172 2.46 -18.35 -5.59
C ASN A 172 2.85 -17.16 -4.70
N LEU A 173 4.11 -17.04 -4.27
CA LEU A 173 4.61 -15.89 -3.54
C LEU A 173 5.04 -14.76 -4.49
N LYS A 174 4.18 -13.76 -4.67
CA LYS A 174 4.42 -12.65 -5.62
C LYS A 174 5.13 -11.51 -4.90
N HIS A 175 6.45 -11.49 -4.99
CA HIS A 175 7.32 -10.47 -4.38
C HIS A 175 7.22 -9.15 -5.17
N SER A 176 6.29 -8.27 -4.77
CA SER A 176 5.83 -7.16 -5.62
C SER A 176 5.99 -5.77 -4.99
N ILE A 177 6.01 -4.75 -5.86
CA ILE A 177 5.81 -3.33 -5.53
C ILE A 177 4.52 -2.87 -6.20
N ASN A 178 3.51 -2.42 -5.45
CA ASN A 178 2.17 -2.07 -5.95
C ASN A 178 1.44 -3.19 -6.73
N GLY A 179 1.85 -4.46 -6.55
CA GLY A 179 1.35 -5.62 -7.29
C GLY A 179 2.11 -5.92 -8.59
N PHE A 180 3.18 -5.19 -8.87
CA PHE A 180 4.05 -5.33 -10.04
C PHE A 180 5.37 -6.02 -9.64
N MET A 181 5.98 -6.75 -10.56
CA MET A 181 7.18 -7.57 -10.34
C MET A 181 8.15 -7.44 -11.51
N PHE A 182 9.43 -7.73 -11.27
CA PHE A 182 10.48 -7.78 -12.29
C PHE A 182 10.56 -6.51 -13.15
N GLY A 183 10.40 -5.34 -12.52
CA GLY A 183 10.58 -4.04 -13.18
C GLY A 183 9.41 -3.59 -14.06
N ASN A 184 8.23 -4.23 -13.96
CA ASN A 184 7.07 -3.87 -14.79
C ASN A 184 6.16 -2.78 -14.19
N LEU A 185 6.50 -2.22 -13.02
CA LEU A 185 5.90 -0.97 -12.53
C LEU A 185 6.53 0.20 -13.28
N MET A 186 5.72 0.88 -14.08
CA MET A 186 6.14 2.00 -14.93
C MET A 186 5.50 3.30 -14.45
N GLY A 187 6.11 4.44 -14.78
CA GLY A 187 5.49 5.76 -14.60
C GLY A 187 5.83 6.48 -13.30
N ILE A 188 6.79 5.99 -12.52
CA ILE A 188 7.35 6.77 -11.40
C ILE A 188 8.32 7.80 -11.98
N ASN A 189 7.81 9.00 -12.27
CA ASN A 189 8.55 10.09 -12.88
C ASN A 189 8.58 11.28 -11.93
N LEU A 190 9.78 11.77 -11.65
CA LEU A 190 10.04 12.91 -10.79
C LEU A 190 10.78 13.99 -11.57
N THR A 191 10.53 15.24 -11.24
CA THR A 191 11.14 16.41 -11.88
C THR A 191 12.44 16.79 -11.19
N VAL A 192 13.53 16.90 -11.96
CA VAL A 192 14.82 17.35 -11.43
C VAL A 192 14.75 18.79 -10.93
N GLY A 193 15.39 19.05 -9.79
CA GLY A 193 15.48 20.35 -9.14
C GLY A 193 14.34 20.65 -8.16
N THR A 194 13.40 19.72 -7.96
CA THR A 194 12.26 19.88 -7.05
C THR A 194 12.38 18.99 -5.81
N GLN A 195 11.46 19.21 -4.86
CA GLN A 195 11.20 18.27 -3.77
C GLN A 195 10.11 17.29 -4.18
N ALA A 196 10.31 16.01 -3.86
CA ALA A 196 9.31 14.97 -3.98
C ALA A 196 9.06 14.33 -2.61
N ALA A 197 7.82 13.88 -2.36
CA ALA A 197 7.48 13.05 -1.21
C ALA A 197 7.37 11.59 -1.65
N TRP A 198 7.96 10.69 -0.87
CA TRP A 198 7.84 9.26 -1.12
C TRP A 198 7.21 8.58 0.08
N HIS A 199 6.11 7.90 -0.15
CA HIS A 199 5.38 7.12 0.85
C HIS A 199 5.63 5.64 0.61
N VAL A 200 6.09 4.93 1.63
CA VAL A 200 6.28 3.49 1.57
C VAL A 200 5.40 2.80 2.59
N GLU A 201 4.73 1.75 2.16
CA GLU A 201 3.88 0.91 2.99
C GLU A 201 4.33 -0.56 2.87
N ALA A 202 4.20 -1.31 3.95
CA ALA A 202 4.23 -2.77 3.92
C ALA A 202 3.09 -3.34 4.76
N LEU A 203 2.58 -4.51 4.36
CA LEU A 203 1.51 -5.24 5.05
C LEU A 203 1.77 -6.75 4.99
N GLY A 204 0.94 -7.56 5.64
CA GLY A 204 1.06 -9.02 5.65
C GLY A 204 1.66 -9.57 6.93
N ASN A 205 2.47 -10.63 6.81
CA ASN A 205 3.04 -11.39 7.94
C ASN A 205 4.55 -11.15 8.09
N VAL A 206 5.22 -11.90 8.95
CA VAL A 206 6.65 -11.71 9.28
C VAL A 206 7.62 -11.77 8.09
N VAL A 207 7.27 -12.43 6.98
CA VAL A 207 8.14 -12.44 5.78
C VAL A 207 8.04 -11.14 4.98
N ASN A 208 7.05 -10.28 5.28
CA ASN A 208 6.91 -8.95 4.71
C ASN A 208 7.71 -7.87 5.46
N ALA A 209 8.92 -8.23 5.92
CA ALA A 209 9.90 -7.27 6.37
C ALA A 209 10.72 -6.79 5.15
N HIS A 210 10.60 -5.52 4.82
CA HIS A 210 11.18 -4.96 3.59
C HIS A 210 12.23 -3.90 3.88
N THR A 211 13.15 -3.77 2.93
CA THR A 211 14.19 -2.75 2.95
C THR A 211 14.22 -1.95 1.64
N PRO A 212 13.24 -1.08 1.38
CA PRO A 212 13.19 -0.23 0.19
C PRO A 212 14.47 0.61 0.07
N HIS A 213 15.09 0.57 -1.11
CA HIS A 213 16.33 1.25 -1.46
C HIS A 213 16.16 2.03 -2.76
N TRP A 214 16.73 3.24 -2.81
CA TRP A 214 16.68 4.14 -3.97
C TRP A 214 18.08 4.34 -4.55
N HIS A 215 18.31 3.84 -5.75
CA HIS A 215 19.62 4.00 -6.39
C HIS A 215 19.91 5.45 -6.76
N GLY A 216 21.16 5.86 -6.56
CA GLY A 216 21.66 7.17 -7.03
C GLY A 216 21.09 8.39 -6.32
N ASN A 217 20.18 8.23 -5.35
CA ASN A 217 19.53 9.34 -4.65
C ASN A 217 19.46 9.08 -3.14
N THR A 218 19.30 10.13 -2.35
CA THR A 218 19.08 10.04 -0.91
C THR A 218 17.82 10.80 -0.52
N LEU A 219 17.19 10.37 0.57
CA LEU A 219 15.99 10.95 1.13
C LEU A 219 16.23 11.36 2.58
N MET A 220 15.37 12.23 3.10
CA MET A 220 15.29 12.56 4.51
C MET A 220 14.14 11.77 5.15
N TRP A 221 14.45 11.04 6.21
CA TRP A 221 13.48 10.35 7.06
C TRP A 221 13.85 10.56 8.52
N ALA A 222 12.90 11.05 9.33
CA ALA A 222 13.14 11.37 10.75
C ALA A 222 14.42 12.22 10.99
N GLN A 223 14.63 13.24 10.16
CA GLN A 223 15.82 14.11 10.14
C GLN A 223 17.16 13.41 9.85
N GLN A 224 17.14 12.15 9.45
CA GLN A 224 18.32 11.41 9.00
C GLN A 224 18.31 11.31 7.48
N ARG A 225 19.49 11.42 6.88
CA ARG A 225 19.68 11.15 5.46
C ARG A 225 19.85 9.66 5.27
N VAL A 226 19.04 9.08 4.37
CA VAL A 226 18.98 7.65 4.09
C VAL A 226 18.87 7.41 2.59
N ASP A 227 19.40 6.30 2.10
CA ASP A 227 19.14 5.73 0.78
C ASP A 227 18.34 4.42 0.88
N ILE A 228 18.19 3.91 2.11
CA ILE A 228 17.49 2.68 2.45
C ILE A 228 16.76 2.87 3.79
N ILE A 229 15.56 2.30 3.90
CA ILE A 229 14.81 2.22 5.17
C ILE A 229 14.37 0.80 5.44
N SER A 230 13.98 0.51 6.68
CA SER A 230 13.24 -0.71 7.00
C SER A 230 11.76 -0.41 7.17
N VAL A 231 10.91 -1.25 6.57
CA VAL A 231 9.45 -1.18 6.70
C VAL A 231 8.94 -2.58 7.03
N LEU A 232 8.32 -2.72 8.20
CA LEU A 232 7.73 -3.98 8.67
C LEU A 232 6.22 -4.03 8.35
N PRO A 233 5.56 -5.19 8.49
CA PRO A 233 4.12 -5.28 8.24
C PRO A 233 3.32 -4.28 9.06
N ALA A 234 2.32 -3.66 8.41
CA ALA A 234 1.48 -2.57 8.92
C ALA A 234 2.25 -1.29 9.28
N GLN A 235 3.46 -1.10 8.75
CA GLN A 235 4.19 0.17 8.85
C GLN A 235 4.08 0.98 7.57
N THR A 236 3.95 2.29 7.76
CA THR A 236 4.13 3.29 6.72
C THR A 236 5.31 4.21 7.06
N ARG A 237 5.95 4.75 6.03
CA ARG A 237 7.04 5.72 6.12
C ARG A 237 6.85 6.79 5.06
N SER A 238 6.87 8.05 5.48
CA SER A 238 6.90 9.21 4.57
C SER A 238 8.29 9.82 4.58
N LEU A 239 8.85 10.04 3.40
CA LEU A 239 10.19 10.55 3.17
C LEU A 239 10.15 11.74 2.22
N VAL A 240 11.17 12.58 2.28
CA VAL A 240 11.34 13.70 1.33
C VAL A 240 12.62 13.48 0.53
N MET A 241 12.51 13.53 -0.79
CA MET A 241 13.63 13.47 -1.73
C MET A 241 13.87 14.87 -2.31
N MET A 242 15.12 15.32 -2.31
CA MET A 242 15.55 16.35 -3.25
C MET A 242 15.95 15.65 -4.54
N VAL A 243 15.26 15.93 -5.64
CA VAL A 243 15.51 15.26 -6.92
C VAL A 243 16.66 15.98 -7.62
N ASP A 244 17.90 15.55 -7.40
CA ASP A 244 19.10 16.27 -7.85
C ASP A 244 19.99 15.48 -8.82
N ASN A 245 19.66 14.22 -9.10
CA ASN A 245 20.45 13.33 -9.94
C ASN A 245 19.64 12.81 -11.14
N PRO A 246 19.69 13.49 -12.30
CA PRO A 246 18.97 13.09 -13.52
C PRO A 246 19.33 11.68 -13.96
N GLY A 247 18.32 10.89 -14.33
CA GLY A 247 18.51 9.54 -14.86
C GLY A 247 17.39 8.57 -14.51
N SER A 248 17.54 7.32 -14.94
CA SER A 248 16.65 6.22 -14.55
C SER A 248 17.36 5.35 -13.52
N TRP A 249 16.70 5.16 -12.38
CA TRP A 249 17.27 4.55 -11.20
C TRP A 249 16.40 3.39 -10.73
N ALA A 250 17.04 2.35 -10.17
CA ALA A 250 16.31 1.24 -9.58
C ALA A 250 15.73 1.62 -8.20
N HIS A 251 14.51 1.16 -7.95
CA HIS A 251 13.86 1.18 -6.64
C HIS A 251 13.44 -0.24 -6.29
N HIS A 252 14.01 -0.82 -5.24
CA HIS A 252 13.83 -2.24 -4.94
C HIS A 252 13.99 -2.55 -3.45
N CYS A 253 13.62 -3.78 -3.06
CA CYS A 253 13.89 -4.28 -1.72
C CYS A 253 15.34 -4.79 -1.63
N GLN A 254 16.10 -4.41 -0.61
CA GLN A 254 17.49 -4.85 -0.44
C GLN A 254 17.60 -6.26 0.14
N VAL A 255 16.52 -6.80 0.72
CA VAL A 255 16.47 -8.21 1.10
C VAL A 255 16.64 -9.06 -0.16
N LEU A 256 17.75 -9.79 -0.25
CA LEU A 256 18.23 -10.37 -1.51
C LEU A 256 17.21 -11.31 -2.16
N ASN A 257 16.58 -12.20 -1.39
CA ASN A 257 15.57 -13.10 -1.93
C ASN A 257 14.35 -12.32 -2.45
N HIS A 258 13.93 -11.22 -1.80
CA HIS A 258 12.79 -10.43 -2.28
C HIS A 258 13.10 -9.81 -3.64
N ARG A 259 14.30 -9.23 -3.80
CA ARG A 259 14.77 -8.69 -5.09
C ARG A 259 14.88 -9.76 -6.16
N ASP A 260 15.54 -10.87 -5.84
CA ASP A 260 15.82 -11.95 -6.79
C ASP A 260 14.51 -12.61 -7.27
N MET A 261 13.47 -12.59 -6.43
CA MET A 261 12.10 -13.03 -6.77
C MET A 261 11.23 -11.93 -7.42
N GLY A 262 11.81 -10.76 -7.76
CA GLY A 262 11.17 -9.77 -8.60
C GLY A 262 10.71 -8.48 -7.91
N MET A 263 11.02 -8.25 -6.64
CA MET A 263 10.64 -7.01 -5.93
C MET A 263 11.55 -5.84 -6.31
N ILE A 264 11.41 -5.39 -7.55
CA ILE A 264 12.19 -4.31 -8.18
C ILE A 264 11.30 -3.53 -9.16
N SER A 265 11.50 -2.21 -9.18
CA SER A 265 10.93 -1.25 -10.10
C SER A 265 12.00 -0.26 -10.57
N MET A 266 11.65 0.57 -11.54
CA MET A 266 12.43 1.73 -11.95
C MET A 266 11.68 3.02 -11.61
N TYR A 267 12.43 4.10 -11.39
CA TYR A 267 11.91 5.47 -11.40
C TYR A 267 12.83 6.37 -12.22
N THR A 268 12.29 7.47 -12.73
CA THR A 268 13.01 8.43 -13.56
C THR A 268 13.03 9.78 -12.88
N ALA A 269 14.22 10.37 -12.74
CA ALA A 269 14.42 11.78 -12.44
C ALA A 269 14.71 12.50 -13.77
N GLY A 270 13.73 13.24 -14.29
CA GLY A 270 13.73 13.85 -15.62
C GLY A 270 13.61 15.36 -15.62
#